data_AF-A0A804K689-F1
#
_entry.id   AF-A0A804K689-F1
#
_cell.length_a   1.000
_cell.length_b   1.000
_cell.length_c   1.000
_cell.angle_alpha   90.00
_cell.angle_beta   90.00
_cell.angle_gamma   90.00
#
_symmetry.space_group_name_H-M   'P 1'
#
loop_
_entity.id
_entity.type
_entity.pdbx_description
1 polymer ?
#
loop_
_entity_poly.entity_id
_entity_poly.type
_entity_poly.pdbx_seq_one_letter_code
_entity_poly.pdbx_strand_id
1 'polypeptide(L)' 'MLENSFLMDIFTKKFDTIVPIIPLVRSLSKAKFCVVFGHPISKPI' A
#
# COMPACT_ATOMS: atom_id res chain seq x y z
N MET A 1 22.39 -5.58 -19.44
CA MET A 1 22.05 -4.35 -18.67
C MET A 1 20.53 -4.15 -18.50
N LEU A 2 19.68 -5.04 -19.05
CA LEU A 2 18.20 -4.98 -18.95
C LEU A 2 17.66 -5.37 -17.57
N GLU A 3 18.34 -6.29 -16.86
CA GLU A 3 17.93 -6.79 -15.53
C GLU A 3 17.73 -5.65 -14.52
N ASN A 4 18.68 -4.71 -14.46
CA ASN A 4 18.64 -3.62 -13.48
C ASN A 4 17.53 -2.61 -13.82
N SER A 5 17.30 -2.30 -15.10
CA SER A 5 16.20 -1.40 -15.49
C SER A 5 14.84 -2.01 -15.22
N PHE A 6 14.71 -3.33 -15.39
CA PHE A 6 13.48 -4.06 -15.10
C PHE A 6 13.15 -4.07 -13.61
N LEU A 7 14.15 -4.34 -12.76
CA LEU A 7 13.99 -4.26 -11.31
C LEU A 7 13.64 -2.84 -10.84
N MET A 8 14.24 -1.81 -11.46
CA MET A 8 13.92 -0.42 -11.15
C MET A 8 12.51 -0.01 -11.58
N ASP A 9 12.00 -0.47 -12.73
CA ASP A 9 10.59 -0.23 -13.13
C ASP A 9 9.62 -0.85 -12.12
N ILE A 10 9.87 -2.10 -11.69
CA ILE A 10 9.05 -2.78 -10.68
C ILE A 10 9.08 -2.01 -9.36
N PHE A 11 10.27 -1.59 -8.92
CA PHE A 11 10.42 -0.86 -7.66
C PHE A 11 9.77 0.51 -7.72
N THR A 12 9.94 1.22 -8.84
CA THR A 12 9.33 2.53 -9.08
C THR A 12 7.81 2.43 -9.12
N LYS A 13 7.25 1.51 -9.91
CA LYS A 13 5.80 1.24 -9.91
C LYS A 13 5.28 0.91 -8.53
N LYS A 14 5.96 0.03 -7.78
CA LYS A 14 5.54 -0.36 -6.43
C LYS A 14 5.60 0.83 -5.48
N PHE A 15 6.63 1.68 -5.58
CA PHE A 15 6.75 2.88 -4.78
C PHE A 15 5.66 3.91 -5.14
N ASP A 16 5.42 4.15 -6.43
CA ASP A 16 4.33 4.97 -6.95
C ASP A 16 2.94 4.47 -6.56
N THR A 17 2.80 3.18 -6.24
CA THR A 17 1.55 2.61 -5.72
C THR A 17 1.49 2.67 -4.19
N ILE A 18 2.63 2.52 -3.49
CA ILE A 18 2.72 2.62 -2.02
C ILE A 18 2.42 4.06 -1.57
N VAL A 19 2.97 5.07 -2.27
CA VAL A 19 2.74 6.49 -1.96
C VAL A 19 1.26 6.86 -1.87
N PRO A 20 0.38 6.48 -2.82
CA PRO A 20 -1.07 6.70 -2.73
C PRO A 20 -1.80 5.70 -1.82
N ILE A 21 -1.25 4.51 -1.56
CA ILE A 21 -1.85 3.57 -0.58
C ILE A 21 -1.71 4.09 0.86
N ILE A 22 -0.61 4.76 1.21
CA ILE A 22 -0.41 5.32 2.56
C ILE A 22 -1.57 6.25 3.01
N PRO A 23 -1.99 7.27 2.25
CA PRO A 23 -3.12 8.11 2.61
C PRO A 23 -4.46 7.36 2.60
N LEU A 24 -4.62 6.34 1.75
CA LEU A 24 -5.80 5.46 1.77
C LEU A 24 -5.88 4.66 3.07
N VAL A 25 -4.80 3.97 3.47
CA VAL A 25 -4.73 3.23 4.75
C VAL A 25 -4.98 4.17 5.93
N ARG A 26 -4.41 5.38 5.90
CA ARG A 26 -4.66 6.40 6.93
C ARG A 26 -6.13 6.82 6.97
N SER A 27 -6.78 7.00 5.82
CA SER A 27 -8.19 7.38 5.73
C SER A 27 -9.11 6.26 6.22
N LEU A 28 -8.85 5.02 5.81
CA LEU A 28 -9.56 3.83 6.26
C LEU A 28 -9.38 3.61 7.78
N SER A 29 -8.19 3.87 8.29
CA SER A 29 -7.93 3.78 9.73
C SER A 29 -8.64 4.85 10.54
N LYS A 30 -8.70 6.09 10.03
CA LYS A 30 -9.50 7.17 10.61
C LYS A 30 -11.00 6.84 10.60
N ALA A 31 -11.48 6.16 9.56
CA ALA A 31 -12.85 5.66 9.46
C ALA A 31 -13.11 4.36 10.28
N LYS A 32 -12.13 3.88 11.05
CA LYS A 32 -12.20 2.65 11.87
C LYS A 32 -12.48 1.37 11.06
N PHE A 33 -12.14 1.35 9.77
CA PHE A 33 -12.24 0.14 8.93
C PHE A 33 -11.06 -0.81 9.17
N CYS A 34 -9.85 -0.26 9.28
CA CYS A 34 -8.63 -1.01 9.53
C CYS A 34 -7.75 -0.34 10.59
N VAL A 35 -6.86 -1.09 11.22
CA VAL A 35 -5.83 -0.51 12.09
C VAL A 35 -4.78 0.22 11.24
N VAL A 36 -3.90 1.01 11.86
CA VAL A 36 -2.81 1.73 11.16
C VAL A 36 -1.91 0.78 10.35
N PHE A 37 -1.82 -0.49 10.77
CA PHE A 37 -1.15 -1.57 10.05
C PHE A 37 -1.91 -2.09 8.81
N GLY A 38 -3.08 -1.54 8.48
CA GLY A 38 -3.90 -1.95 7.34
C GLY A 38 -4.76 -3.20 7.58
N HIS A 39 -4.73 -3.78 8.79
CA HIS A 39 -5.54 -4.96 9.12
C HIS A 39 -7.00 -4.56 9.39
N PRO A 40 -8.01 -5.16 8.75
CA PRO A 40 -9.41 -4.83 8.99
C PRO A 40 -9.79 -5.09 10.46
N ILE A 41 -10.58 -4.18 11.05
CA ILE A 41 -11.05 -4.32 12.43
C ILE A 41 -12.21 -5.31 12.53
N SER A 42 -13.03 -5.38 11.48
CA SER A 42 -14.11 -6.36 11.40
C SER A 42 -13.56 -7.76 11.16
N LYS A 43 -14.01 -8.74 11.95
CA LYS A 43 -13.85 -10.15 11.57
C LYS A 43 -14.59 -10.36 10.24
N PRO A 44 -13.97 -11.02 9.24
CA PRO A 44 -14.71 -11.51 8.10
C PRO A 44 -15.75 -12.51 8.61
N ILE A 45 -17.00 -12.28 8.20
CA ILE A 45 -18.13 -13.22 8.35
C ILE A 45 -18.01 -14.32 7.31
#